data_AF-A0A7C1IUW7-F1
#
_entry.id   AF-A0A7C1IUW7-F1
#
_cell.length_a   1.000
_cell.length_b   1.000
_cell.length_c   1.000
_cell.angle_alpha   90.00
_cell.angle_beta   90.00
_cell.angle_gamma   90.00
#
_symmetry.space_group_name_H-M   'P 1'
#
loop_
_entity.id
_entity.type
_entity.pdbx_description
1 polymer ?
#
loop_
_entity_poly.entity_id
_entity_poly.type
_entity_poly.pdbx_seq_one_letter_code
_entity_poly.pdbx_strand_id
1 'polypeptide(L)' 'MAAWIQYKNADNITEIFNLDQATRFRHVEEGDSSYIEVHTVNAVHTIMWMTDKEAFHKVIEYIKNATGIALE' A
#
# COMPACT_ATOMS: atom_id res chain seq x y z
N MET A 1 -1.19 -12.81 -12.21
CA MET A 1 -2.14 -11.72 -12.54
C MET A 1 -1.54 -10.45 -11.97
N ALA A 2 -1.50 -9.37 -12.74
CA ALA A 2 -0.89 -8.12 -12.27
C ALA A 2 -1.72 -7.52 -11.12
N ALA A 3 -1.07 -7.17 -10.02
CA ALA A 3 -1.73 -6.69 -8.81
C ALA A 3 -1.91 -5.16 -8.85
N TRP A 4 -2.90 -4.72 -9.64
CA TRP A 4 -3.27 -3.31 -9.74
C TRP A 4 -4.15 -2.88 -8.58
N ILE A 5 -3.80 -1.75 -7.97
CA ILE A 5 -4.61 -1.08 -6.95
C ILE A 5 -4.97 0.32 -7.40
N GLN A 6 -6.13 0.79 -6.96
CA GLN A 6 -6.55 2.18 -7.03
C GLN A 6 -6.66 2.68 -5.60
N TYR A 7 -6.13 3.87 -5.32
CA TYR A 7 -6.28 4.51 -4.01
C TYR A 7 -6.31 6.03 -4.14
N LYS A 8 -6.73 6.71 -3.07
CA LYS A 8 -6.59 8.16 -2.94
C LYS A 8 -5.41 8.50 -2.04
N ASN A 9 -4.54 9.39 -2.50
CA ASN A 9 -3.44 9.88 -1.68
C ASN A 9 -3.87 11.04 -0.76
N ALA A 10 -2.93 11.59 0.00
CA ALA A 10 -3.18 12.68 0.95
C ALA A 10 -3.74 13.96 0.29
N ASP A 11 -3.42 14.18 -0.98
CA ASP A 11 -3.93 15.31 -1.78
C ASP A 11 -5.29 15.02 -2.43
N ASN A 12 -5.95 13.91 -2.05
CA ASN A 12 -7.23 13.45 -2.60
C ASN A 12 -7.18 13.17 -4.11
N ILE A 13 -5.99 12.87 -4.64
CA ILE A 13 -5.77 12.47 -6.03
C ILE A 13 -5.95 10.96 -6.13
N THR A 14 -6.67 10.51 -7.16
CA THR A 14 -6.78 9.08 -7.48
C THR A 14 -5.52 8.60 -8.20
N GLU A 15 -4.83 7.63 -7.59
CA GLU A 15 -3.70 6.93 -8.18
C GLU A 15 -4.09 5.51 -8.54
N ILE A 16 -3.52 5.00 -9.65
CA ILE A 16 -3.65 3.60 -10.06
C ILE A 16 -2.23 3.06 -10.24
N PHE A 17 -1.90 2.02 -9.47
CA PHE A 17 -0.53 1.55 -9.33
C PHE A 17 -0.45 0.02 -9.39
N ASN A 18 0.61 -0.52 -10.01
CA ASN A 18 0.88 -1.95 -10.07
C ASN A 18 1.87 -2.36 -8.96
N LEU A 19 1.38 -3.13 -7.98
CA LEU A 19 2.18 -3.62 -6.85
C LEU A 19 3.37 -4.50 -7.25
N ASP A 20 3.35 -5.11 -8.45
CA ASP A 20 4.49 -5.91 -8.94
C ASP A 20 5.76 -5.05 -9.17
N GLN A 21 5.64 -3.72 -9.22
CA GLN A 21 6.78 -2.79 -9.34
C GLN A 21 7.39 -2.40 -7.98
N ALA A 22 6.84 -2.90 -6.87
CA ALA A 22 7.36 -2.61 -5.55
C ALA A 22 8.74 -3.25 -5.34
N THR A 23 9.69 -2.47 -4.85
CA THR A 23 11.02 -2.93 -4.42
C THR A 23 11.04 -3.25 -2.93
N ARG A 24 10.18 -2.58 -2.14
CA ARG A 24 10.06 -2.77 -0.69
C ARG A 24 8.71 -2.25 -0.19
N PHE A 25 8.21 -2.84 0.89
CA PHE A 25 7.07 -2.34 1.65
C PHE A 25 7.53 -1.86 3.03
N ARG A 26 6.94 -0.79 3.55
CA ARG A 26 7.04 -0.40 4.95
C ARG A 26 5.64 -0.17 5.50
N HIS A 27 5.28 -0.92 6.51
CA HIS A 27 4.08 -0.68 7.31
C HIS A 27 4.45 0.20 8.50
N VAL A 28 3.68 1.26 8.72
CA VAL A 28 3.90 2.23 9.80
C VAL A 28 2.63 2.37 10.61
N GLU A 29 2.79 2.24 11.92
CA GLU A 29 1.76 2.46 12.93
C GLU A 29 2.24 3.56 13.87
N GLU A 30 1.58 4.71 13.85
CA GLU A 30 1.89 5.87 14.69
C GLU A 30 0.61 6.39 15.35
N GLY A 31 0.41 6.01 16.61
CA GLY A 31 -0.78 6.38 17.37
C GLY A 31 -2.04 5.83 16.70
N ASP A 32 -2.92 6.72 16.27
CA ASP A 32 -4.16 6.37 15.58
C ASP A 32 -3.99 6.20 14.05
N SER A 33 -2.80 6.47 13.51
CA SER A 33 -2.53 6.41 12.06
C SER A 33 -1.82 5.12 11.68
N SER A 34 -2.39 4.40 10.72
CA SER A 34 -1.78 3.22 10.09
C SER A 34 -1.70 3.42 8.58
N TYR A 35 -0.51 3.26 8.00
CA TYR A 35 -0.29 3.41 6.57
C TYR A 35 0.79 2.48 6.05
N ILE A 36 0.71 2.14 4.76
CA ILE A 36 1.71 1.35 4.06
C ILE A 36 2.38 2.22 3.01
N GLU A 37 3.69 2.31 3.08
CA GLU A 37 4.53 2.84 2.01
C GLU A 37 4.92 1.70 1.07
N VAL A 38 4.57 1.86 -0.20
CA VAL A 38 5.06 1.01 -1.28
C VAL A 38 6.18 1.74 -2.00
N HIS A 39 7.41 1.28 -1.79
CA HIS A 39 8.60 1.86 -2.39
C HIS A 39 8.82 1.24 -3.77
N THR A 40 9.05 2.08 -4.76
CA THR A 40 9.47 1.69 -6.11
C THR A 40 10.85 2.29 -6.41
N VAL A 41 11.37 2.10 -7.63
CA VAL A 41 12.66 2.70 -8.02
C VAL A 41 12.63 4.24 -7.98
N ASN A 42 11.48 4.86 -8.30
CA ASN A 42 11.40 6.31 -8.52
C ASN A 42 10.34 7.02 -7.66
N ALA A 43 9.52 6.30 -6.91
CA ALA A 43 8.39 6.85 -6.18
C ALA A 43 8.10 6.05 -4.90
N VAL A 44 7.46 6.73 -3.95
CA VAL A 44 6.86 6.11 -2.77
C VAL A 44 5.37 6.40 -2.81
N HIS A 45 4.58 5.33 -2.75
CA HIS A 45 3.13 5.40 -2.70
C HIS A 45 2.66 5.14 -1.28
N THR A 46 1.96 6.10 -0.68
CA THR A 46 1.48 5.99 0.70
C THR A 46 -0.01 5.71 0.72
N ILE A 47 -0.38 4.50 1.12
CA ILE A 47 -1.77 4.06 1.25
C ILE A 47 -2.14 4.13 2.73
N MET A 48 -3.03 5.05 3.08
CA MET A 48 -3.46 5.27 4.47
C MET A 48 -4.74 4.51 4.77
N TRP A 49 -4.78 3.83 5.92
CA TRP A 49 -5.96 3.14 6.42
C TRP A 49 -7.19 4.06 6.48
N MET A 50 -7.04 5.28 7.01
CA MET A 50 -8.17 6.19 7.17
C MET A 50 -8.73 6.72 5.84
N THR A 51 -7.89 6.81 4.82
CA THR A 51 -8.26 7.38 3.51
C THR A 51 -8.91 6.34 2.61
N ASP A 52 -8.32 5.14 2.53
CA ASP A 52 -8.79 4.08 1.64
C ASP A 52 -8.52 2.70 2.24
N LYS A 53 -9.46 2.24 3.08
CA LYS A 53 -9.39 0.94 3.75
C LYS A 53 -9.33 -0.23 2.77
N GLU A 54 -10.02 -0.13 1.63
CA GLU A 54 -10.07 -1.21 0.67
C GLU A 54 -8.70 -1.40 0.00
N ALA A 55 -8.11 -0.30 -0.47
CA ALA A 55 -6.77 -0.33 -1.02
C ALA A 55 -5.74 -0.81 0.00
N PHE A 56 -5.84 -0.35 1.25
CA PHE A 56 -4.95 -0.76 2.33
C PHE A 56 -4.98 -2.27 2.57
N HIS A 57 -6.16 -2.88 2.70
CA HIS A 57 -6.28 -4.33 2.87
C HIS A 57 -5.75 -5.10 1.65
N LYS A 58 -6.04 -4.65 0.43
CA LYS A 58 -5.52 -5.27 -0.79
C LYS A 58 -3.98 -5.29 -0.80
N VAL A 59 -3.34 -4.22 -0.33
CA VAL A 59 -1.88 -4.17 -0.19
C VAL A 59 -1.39 -5.16 0.87
N ILE A 60 -2.05 -5.28 2.03
CA ILE A 60 -1.71 -6.28 3.05
C ILE A 60 -1.83 -7.70 2.51
N GLU A 61 -2.95 -8.02 1.86
CA GLU A 61 -3.17 -9.34 1.26
C GLU A 61 -2.11 -9.65 0.20
N TYR A 62 -1.75 -8.66 -0.62
CA TYR A 62 -0.67 -8.80 -1.58
C TYR A 62 0.68 -9.07 -0.90
N ILE A 63 1.05 -8.31 0.14
CA ILE A 63 2.29 -8.51 0.89
C ILE A 63 2.33 -9.93 1.47
N LYS A 64 1.24 -10.39 2.08
CA LYS A 64 1.13 -11.75 2.62
C LYS A 64 1.29 -12.82 1.54
N ASN A 65 0.66 -12.64 0.39
CA ASN A 65 0.76 -13.58 -0.73
C ASN A 65 2.16 -13.58 -1.39
N ALA A 66 2.82 -12.43 -1.49
CA ALA A 66 4.11 -12.28 -2.15
C ALA A 66 5.29 -12.67 -1.26
N THR A 67 5.20 -12.41 0.05
CA THR A 67 6.32 -12.56 1.00
C THR A 67 6.10 -13.66 2.04
N GLY A 68 4.85 -14.09 2.26
CA GLY A 68 4.47 -14.98 3.36
C GLY A 68 4.36 -14.28 4.72
N ILE A 69 4.63 -12.97 4.82
CA ILE A 69 4.60 -12.21 6.08
C ILE A 69 3.19 -11.65 6.30
N ALA A 70 2.60 -11.94 7.45
CA ALA A 70 1.36 -11.30 7.89
C ALA A 70 1.69 -9.98 8.60
N LEU A 71 1.07 -8.90 8.15
CA LEU A 71 1.05 -7.62 8.86
C LEU A 71 -0.24 -7.58 9.68
N GLU A 72 -0.14 -7.23 10.96
CA GLU A 72 -1.27 -7.13 11.90
C GLU A 72 -1.86 -5.71 11.94
#